data_AF-A0A6H9IAH4-F1
#
_entry.id   AF-A0A6H9IAH4-F1
#
_cell.length_a   1.000
_cell.length_b   1.000
_cell.length_c   1.000
_cell.angle_alpha   90.00
_cell.angle_beta   90.00
_cell.angle_gamma   90.00
#
_symmetry.space_group_name_H-M   'P 1'
#
loop_
_entity.id
_entity.type
_entity.pdbx_description
1 polymer ?
#
loop_
_entity_poly.entity_id
_entity_poly.type
_entity_poly.pdbx_seq_one_letter_code
_entity_poly.pdbx_strand_id
1 'polypeptide(L)'
;MKKYNFDDLIHMHLFYYRDIEEVFTYEAIAYKVCNENLWVVYFDISYYDDLSNHQFSKYPFYDKYGYEILHVRTKDLDECEGNKLFTDWLINNSIV
;
A
#
# COMPACT_ATOMS: atom_id res chain seq x y z
N MET A 1 -15.18 -6.87 11.04
CA MET A 1 -14.24 -7.68 11.86
C MET A 1 -12.83 -7.31 11.40
N LYS A 2 -11.93 -6.86 12.28
CA LYS A 2 -10.53 -6.58 11.87
C LYS A 2 -9.84 -7.92 11.58
N LYS A 3 -9.34 -8.11 10.36
CA LYS A 3 -8.65 -9.35 9.93
C LYS A 3 -7.28 -9.52 10.60
N TYR A 4 -6.61 -8.41 10.92
CA TYR A 4 -5.29 -8.37 11.53
C TYR A 4 -5.29 -7.54 12.81
N ASN A 5 -4.38 -7.87 13.72
CA ASN A 5 -4.05 -7.05 14.89
C ASN A 5 -2.82 -6.20 14.56
N PHE A 6 -3.02 -4.95 14.16
CA PHE A 6 -1.94 -4.04 13.79
C PHE A 6 -1.30 -3.38 15.01
N ASP A 7 -0.03 -3.03 14.90
CA ASP A 7 0.65 -2.14 15.84
C ASP A 7 0.24 -0.69 15.54
N ASP A 8 -0.52 -0.07 16.44
CA ASP A 8 -1.02 1.30 16.25
C ASP A 8 0.09 2.36 16.26
N LEU A 9 1.32 2.01 16.68
CA LEU A 9 2.46 2.91 16.70
C LEU A 9 3.35 2.81 15.45
N ILE A 10 3.17 1.77 14.62
CA ILE A 10 4.08 1.46 13.52
C ILE A 10 3.30 1.30 12.21
N HIS A 11 3.50 2.25 11.32
CA HIS A 11 3.13 2.16 9.91
C HIS A 11 4.19 2.84 9.06
N MET A 12 4.22 2.51 7.78
CA MET A 12 5.14 3.07 6.81
C MET A 12 4.36 3.55 5.59
N HIS A 13 4.63 4.79 5.19
CA HIS A 13 4.12 5.35 3.95
C HIS A 13 5.01 4.92 2.80
N LEU A 14 4.40 4.43 1.73
CA LEU A 14 5.07 3.94 0.52
C LEU A 14 4.69 4.83 -0.65
N PHE A 15 5.68 5.36 -1.34
CA PHE A 15 5.48 6.38 -2.36
C PHE A 15 5.90 5.88 -3.74
N TYR A 16 5.10 6.25 -4.74
CA TYR A 16 5.49 6.21 -6.15
C TYR A 16 5.55 7.63 -6.71
N TYR A 17 6.64 7.93 -7.42
CA TYR A 17 6.89 9.22 -8.06
C TYR A 17 6.92 9.00 -9.59
N ARG A 18 6.01 9.66 -10.32
CA ARG A 18 5.94 9.58 -11.79
C ARG A 18 7.05 10.40 -12.48
N ASP A 19 7.57 11.45 -11.84
CA ASP A 19 8.56 12.39 -12.37
C ASP A 19 9.56 12.87 -11.29
N ILE A 20 10.49 13.75 -11.68
CA ILE A 20 11.56 14.34 -10.84
C ILE A 20 11.09 15.54 -10.00
N GLU A 21 9.83 15.96 -10.10
CA GLU A 21 9.29 16.97 -9.20
C GLU A 21 8.93 16.31 -7.87
N GLU A 22 9.31 16.94 -6.75
CA GLU A 22 9.30 16.40 -5.38
C GLU A 22 7.90 16.08 -4.80
N VAL A 23 6.88 15.87 -5.65
CA VAL A 23 5.52 15.52 -5.27
C VAL A 23 5.25 14.05 -5.63
N PHE A 24 4.95 13.23 -4.62
CA PHE A 24 4.56 11.85 -4.87
C PHE A 24 3.24 11.78 -5.64
N THR A 25 3.13 10.83 -6.57
CA THR A 25 1.93 10.63 -7.39
C THR A 25 0.93 9.74 -6.68
N TYR A 26 1.40 8.64 -6.07
CA TYR A 26 0.56 7.72 -5.32
C TYR A 26 1.22 7.36 -4.00
N GLU A 27 0.38 7.13 -2.99
CA GLU A 27 0.77 6.77 -1.64
C GLU A 27 -0.04 5.56 -1.18
N ALA A 28 0.67 4.54 -0.68
CA ALA A 28 0.10 3.41 0.03
C ALA A 28 0.63 3.38 1.47
N ILE A 29 -0.08 2.69 2.37
CA ILE A 29 0.34 2.56 3.77
C ILE A 29 0.53 1.08 4.12
N ALA A 30 1.72 0.73 4.58
CA ALA A 30 2.05 -0.56 5.14
C ALA A 30 1.87 -0.55 6.65
N TYR A 31 1.01 -1.42 7.18
CA TYR A 31 0.79 -1.56 8.62
C TYR A 31 1.49 -2.82 9.16
N LYS A 32 2.19 -2.66 10.28
CA LYS A 32 2.88 -3.76 10.95
C LYS A 32 1.87 -4.63 11.70
N VAL A 33 1.91 -5.95 11.53
CA VAL A 33 1.10 -6.89 12.31
C VAL A 33 1.82 -7.23 13.62
N CYS A 34 1.10 -7.13 14.75
CA CYS A 34 1.60 -7.47 16.08
C CYS A 34 2.03 -8.94 16.15
N ASN A 35 3.21 -9.19 16.73
CA ASN A 35 3.76 -10.54 16.97
C ASN A 35 3.97 -11.38 15.68
N GLU A 36 3.97 -10.77 14.51
CA GLU A 36 4.21 -11.45 13.23
C GLU A 36 5.29 -10.74 12.41
N ASN A 37 6.05 -11.50 11.64
CA ASN A 37 6.93 -10.95 10.61
C ASN A 37 6.11 -10.66 9.34
N LEU A 38 5.09 -9.82 9.48
CA LEU A 38 4.14 -9.47 8.43
C LEU A 38 3.84 -7.97 8.45
N TRP A 39 3.81 -7.41 7.25
CA TRP A 39 3.26 -6.10 6.94
C TRP A 39 2.15 -6.26 5.92
N VAL A 40 1.04 -5.54 6.10
CA VAL A 40 -0.08 -5.53 5.16
C VAL A 40 -0.17 -4.14 4.56
N VAL A 41 -0.08 -4.07 3.23
CA VAL A 41 -0.09 -2.80 2.49
C VAL A 41 -1.49 -2.55 1.99
N TYR A 42 -1.99 -1.34 2.26
CA TYR A 42 -3.25 -0.86 1.77
C TYR A 42 -3.06 0.35 0.87
N PHE A 43 -3.92 0.45 -0.15
CA PHE A 43 -3.95 1.58 -1.06
C PHE A 43 -5.37 2.14 -1.15
N ASP A 44 -5.53 3.37 -0.69
CA ASP A 44 -6.80 4.09 -0.75
C ASP A 44 -6.89 4.86 -2.07
N ILE A 45 -7.52 4.24 -3.06
CA ILE A 45 -7.67 4.83 -4.38
C ILE A 45 -8.65 6.01 -4.40
N SER A 46 -9.45 6.21 -3.34
CA SER A 46 -10.54 7.20 -3.33
C SER A 46 -10.04 8.64 -3.41
N TYR A 47 -8.74 8.86 -3.16
CA TYR A 47 -8.08 10.16 -3.29
C TYR A 47 -7.60 10.47 -4.73
N TYR A 48 -7.72 9.53 -5.68
CA TYR A 48 -7.14 9.63 -7.02
C TYR A 48 -8.21 9.51 -8.11
N ASP A 49 -8.63 10.66 -8.67
CA ASP A 49 -9.68 10.73 -9.69
C ASP A 49 -9.32 9.95 -10.97
N ASP A 50 -8.03 9.87 -11.31
CA ASP A 50 -7.52 9.16 -12.49
C ASP A 50 -7.58 7.63 -12.36
N LEU A 51 -7.77 7.11 -11.15
CA LEU A 51 -7.97 5.67 -10.88
C LEU A 51 -9.44 5.25 -10.87
N SER A 52 -10.38 6.17 -11.12
CA SER A 52 -11.83 5.91 -11.08
C SER A 52 -12.30 4.79 -12.04
N ASN A 53 -11.56 4.54 -13.12
CA ASN A 53 -11.87 3.51 -14.11
C ASN A 53 -11.12 2.17 -13.90
N HIS A 54 -10.17 2.12 -12.95
CA HIS A 54 -9.41 0.89 -12.69
C HIS A 54 -10.23 -0.13 -11.89
N GLN A 55 -10.12 -1.41 -12.27
CA GLN A 55 -10.82 -2.48 -11.57
C GLN A 55 -9.98 -3.08 -10.44
N PHE A 56 -10.34 -2.71 -9.21
CA PHE A 56 -9.72 -3.25 -7.98
C PHE A 56 -10.55 -4.34 -7.30
N SER A 57 -11.62 -4.82 -7.96
CA SER A 57 -12.57 -5.80 -7.41
C SER A 57 -11.95 -7.14 -6.99
N LYS A 58 -10.75 -7.47 -7.48
CA LYS A 58 -9.97 -8.65 -7.07
C LYS A 58 -9.32 -8.49 -5.68
N TYR A 59 -9.23 -7.27 -5.16
CA TYR A 59 -8.66 -6.97 -3.86
C TYR A 59 -9.76 -6.72 -2.82
N PRO A 60 -9.62 -7.23 -1.59
CA PRO A 60 -10.52 -6.87 -0.50
C PRO A 60 -10.44 -5.37 -0.19
N PHE A 61 -11.59 -4.71 -0.06
CA PHE A 61 -11.69 -3.32 0.36
C PHE A 61 -12.07 -3.21 1.84
N TYR A 62 -11.48 -2.24 2.54
CA TYR A 62 -11.80 -1.92 3.92
C TYR A 62 -11.95 -0.41 4.09
N ASP A 63 -13.10 0.06 4.56
CA ASP A 63 -13.48 1.48 4.63
C ASP A 63 -12.45 2.42 5.29
N LYS A 64 -11.60 1.91 6.19
CA LYS A 64 -10.57 2.73 6.89
C LYS A 64 -9.19 2.71 6.25
N TYR A 65 -8.94 1.78 5.35
CA TYR A 65 -7.59 1.50 4.85
C TYR A 65 -7.51 1.56 3.32
N GLY A 66 -8.62 1.31 2.61
CA GLY A 66 -8.64 1.11 1.17
C GLY A 66 -8.52 -0.36 0.79
N TYR A 67 -7.93 -0.63 -0.38
CA TYR A 67 -7.73 -1.98 -0.89
C TYR A 67 -6.49 -2.64 -0.26
N GLU A 68 -6.62 -3.90 0.17
CA GLU A 68 -5.50 -4.72 0.65
C GLU A 68 -4.71 -5.26 -0.54
N ILE A 69 -3.55 -4.66 -0.84
CA ILE A 69 -2.85 -4.86 -2.13
C ILE A 69 -1.65 -5.81 -2.07
N LEU A 70 -0.93 -5.85 -0.95
CA LEU A 70 0.31 -6.64 -0.77
C LEU A 70 0.47 -7.12 0.67
N HIS A 71 1.12 -8.28 0.84
CA HIS A 71 1.62 -8.78 2.12
C HIS A 71 3.14 -8.93 2.05
N VAL A 72 3.87 -8.26 2.95
CA VAL A 72 5.33 -8.34 2.99
C VAL A 72 5.78 -9.12 4.22
N ARG A 73 6.40 -10.28 4.01
CA ARG A 73 6.81 -11.19 5.08
C ARG A 73 8.23 -10.88 5.57
N THR A 74 8.35 -9.81 6.34
CA THR A 74 9.59 -9.40 6.99
C THR A 74 9.33 -8.92 8.41
N LYS A 75 10.37 -9.00 9.25
CA LYS A 75 10.33 -8.43 10.60
C LYS A 75 10.30 -6.90 10.48
N ASP A 76 11.29 -6.34 9.80
CA ASP A 76 11.50 -4.91 9.62
C ASP A 76 11.42 -4.63 8.11
N LEU A 77 10.48 -3.77 7.70
CA LEU A 77 10.35 -3.34 6.31
C LEU A 77 11.22 -2.11 6.12
N ASP A 78 12.08 -2.14 5.10
CA ASP A 78 12.84 -0.98 4.66
C ASP A 78 12.02 -0.11 3.72
N GLU A 79 12.18 1.21 3.79
CA GLU A 79 11.42 2.16 2.98
C GLU A 79 11.73 2.02 1.48
N CYS A 80 13.01 1.84 1.11
CA CYS A 80 13.39 1.67 -0.29
C CYS A 80 12.80 0.36 -0.86
N GLU A 81 12.84 -0.71 -0.05
CA GLU A 81 12.21 -1.98 -0.41
C GLU A 81 10.69 -1.85 -0.55
N GLY A 82 10.02 -1.20 0.41
CA GLY A 82 8.59 -0.97 0.39
C GLY A 82 8.14 -0.15 -0.82
N ASN A 83 8.82 0.97 -1.11
CA ASN A 83 8.54 1.81 -2.27
C ASN A 83 8.70 1.03 -3.58
N LYS A 84 9.72 0.18 -3.67
CA LYS A 84 9.92 -0.70 -4.82
C LYS A 84 8.77 -1.70 -4.97
N LEU A 85 8.38 -2.39 -3.90
CA LEU A 85 7.28 -3.36 -3.93
C LEU A 85 5.95 -2.71 -4.34
N PHE A 86 5.69 -1.49 -3.84
CA PHE A 86 4.50 -0.74 -4.24
C PHE A 86 4.56 -0.32 -5.71
N THR A 87 5.71 0.17 -6.19
CA THR A 87 5.94 0.50 -7.60
C THR A 87 5.71 -0.71 -8.50
N ASP A 88 6.28 -1.86 -8.15
CA ASP A 88 6.09 -3.11 -8.89
C ASP A 88 4.61 -3.51 -8.94
N TRP A 89 3.86 -3.29 -7.85
CA TRP A 89 2.42 -3.54 -7.83
C TRP A 89 1.64 -2.60 -8.76
N LEU A 90 1.97 -1.31 -8.80
CA LEU A 90 1.34 -0.34 -9.70
C LEU A 90 1.57 -0.72 -11.17
N ILE A 91 2.80 -1.10 -11.54
CA ILE A 91 3.16 -1.57 -12.89
C ILE A 91 2.37 -2.82 -13.25
N ASN A 92 2.33 -3.82 -12.35
CA ASN A 92 1.63 -5.08 -12.58
C ASN A 92 0.10 -4.94 -12.70
N ASN A 93 -0.45 -3.81 -12.23
CA ASN A 93 -1.86 -3.47 -12.37
C ASN A 93 -2.12 -2.42 -13.46
N SER A 94 -1.11 -2.07 -14.27
CA SER A 94 -1.21 -1.08 -15.35
C SER A 94 -1.79 0.26 -14.89
N ILE A 95 -1.36 0.70 -13.70
CA ILE A 95 -1.69 2.02 -13.14
C ILE A 95 -0.65 3.07 -13.56
N VAL A 96 0.60 2.62 -13.72
CA VAL A 96 1.74 3.41 -14.19
C VAL A 96 2.43 2.71 -15.34
#